data_AF-A0A3M0M9P5-F1
#
_entry.id   AF-A0A3M0M9P5-F1
#
_cell.length_a   1.000
_cell.length_b   1.000
_cell.length_c   1.000
_cell.angle_alpha   90.00
_cell.angle_beta   90.00
_cell.angle_gamma   90.00
#
_symmetry.space_group_name_H-M   'P 1'
#
loop_
_entity.id
_entity.type
_entity.pdbx_description
1 polymer ?
#
loop_
_entity_poly.entity_id
_entity_poly.type
_entity_poly.pdbx_seq_one_letter_code
_entity_poly.pdbx_strand_id
1 'polypeptide(L)'
;MALIAAPAFAQDTATPEADAPTNDSTVQLPADAEKAVEEAGDAAAEAAAEETGDAETGAETAPTDDGAEAESGESAQEEATDTPADAAAGETAGEDTAPEEGATPAEEPAETDTGEAAPATEEAEPTADAAAEESGEPKVGSYYAKSTHQDWTIRCIKADQGTDPCELYQLLKDGEGNSVAEMTLIPLSNGDVAAGATMVVPLETDLTRGLSLSVDGGEARGYPFSFCAPVGCVSRMGFTNSELSGLKRGGKASISLLPFGADPERPVELELSLAGFTAAFDELSALAAEARAAAEAQAQESGAAEEEAPAE
;
A
#
# COMPACT_ATOMS: atom_id res chain seq x y z
N MET A 1 10.94 -87.90 33.97
CA MET A 1 9.63 -87.24 34.21
C MET A 1 9.43 -86.28 33.04
N ALA A 2 8.41 -86.33 32.19
CA ALA A 2 6.98 -86.62 32.38
C ALA A 2 6.28 -85.49 33.18
N LEU A 3 5.15 -84.89 32.73
CA LEU A 3 4.34 -85.07 31.50
C LEU A 3 3.27 -83.93 31.38
N ILE A 4 2.61 -83.80 30.21
CA ILE A 4 1.25 -83.22 29.94
C ILE A 4 1.09 -81.74 29.43
N ALA A 5 0.32 -81.61 28.31
CA ALA A 5 -0.54 -80.54 27.73
C ALA A 5 -0.13 -79.03 27.76
N ALA A 6 -0.37 -78.15 26.76
CA ALA A 6 -1.34 -78.03 25.63
C ALA A 6 -2.77 -77.57 26.00
N PRO A 7 -3.58 -76.94 25.10
CA PRO A 7 -3.33 -76.48 23.72
C PRO A 7 -3.71 -74.99 23.47
N ALA A 8 -3.90 -74.60 22.20
CA ALA A 8 -4.22 -73.25 21.73
C ALA A 8 -5.66 -72.75 22.00
N PHE A 9 -5.84 -71.43 21.89
CA PHE A 9 -7.11 -70.76 21.53
C PHE A 9 -6.86 -69.71 20.46
N ALA A 10 -7.80 -69.53 19.54
CA ALA A 10 -7.76 -68.51 18.49
C ALA A 10 -9.14 -67.88 18.29
N GLN A 11 -9.18 -66.54 18.36
CA GLN A 11 -10.18 -65.61 17.82
C GLN A 11 -9.33 -64.36 17.50
N ASP A 12 -9.29 -63.77 16.31
CA ASP A 12 -10.34 -63.49 15.31
C ASP A 12 -11.37 -62.47 15.82
N THR A 13 -11.01 -61.19 15.66
CA THR A 13 -11.92 -60.04 15.61
C THR A 13 -11.33 -59.03 14.62
N ALA A 14 -11.90 -58.92 13.43
CA ALA A 14 -11.49 -57.93 12.43
C ALA A 14 -12.37 -56.67 12.47
N THR A 15 -11.75 -55.50 12.47
CA THR A 15 -12.31 -54.19 12.11
C THR A 15 -11.15 -53.22 11.78
N PRO A 16 -11.37 -52.14 11.01
CA PRO A 16 -10.54 -51.95 9.81
C PRO A 16 -9.64 -50.70 9.84
N GLU A 17 -8.87 -50.55 8.76
CA GLU A 17 -8.14 -49.34 8.38
C GLU A 17 -9.07 -48.13 8.25
N ALA A 18 -8.54 -46.94 8.57
CA ALA A 18 -9.24 -45.67 8.42
C ALA A 18 -8.81 -44.98 7.12
N ASP A 19 -9.72 -44.92 6.15
CA ASP A 19 -9.48 -44.31 4.84
C ASP A 19 -9.38 -42.78 4.92
N ALA A 20 -8.69 -42.18 3.94
CA ALA A 20 -8.49 -40.73 3.89
C ALA A 20 -9.66 -40.03 3.16
N PRO A 21 -10.13 -38.85 3.62
CA PRO A 21 -11.20 -38.14 2.95
C PRO A 21 -10.71 -37.47 1.65
N THR A 22 -11.02 -38.07 0.51
CA THR A 22 -11.02 -37.38 -0.78
C THR A 22 -12.11 -36.31 -0.80
N ASN A 23 -11.73 -35.05 -0.98
CA ASN A 23 -12.68 -33.93 -1.06
C ASN A 23 -13.29 -33.82 -2.47
N ASP A 24 -14.33 -34.60 -2.76
CA ASP A 24 -15.27 -34.24 -3.83
C ASP A 24 -16.28 -33.24 -3.26
N SER A 25 -16.45 -32.11 -3.93
CA SER A 25 -17.49 -31.13 -3.65
C SER A 25 -17.85 -30.40 -4.93
N THR A 26 -18.44 -31.14 -5.85
CA THR A 26 -19.18 -30.62 -7.00
C THR A 26 -20.36 -29.74 -6.53
N VAL A 27 -20.16 -28.42 -6.50
CA VAL A 27 -21.19 -27.45 -6.05
C VAL A 27 -22.26 -27.28 -7.14
N GLN A 28 -23.28 -28.13 -7.09
CA GLN A 28 -24.47 -28.04 -7.93
C GLN A 28 -25.33 -26.83 -7.50
N LEU A 29 -25.33 -25.76 -8.30
CA LEU A 29 -26.21 -24.60 -8.10
C LEU A 29 -27.68 -24.99 -8.39
N PRO A 30 -28.66 -24.57 -7.54
CA PRO A 30 -30.08 -24.79 -7.82
C PRO A 30 -30.62 -23.79 -8.85
N ALA A 31 -31.40 -24.28 -9.82
CA ALA A 31 -31.86 -23.55 -10.99
C ALA A 31 -33.02 -22.53 -10.75
N ASP A 32 -33.15 -22.03 -9.52
CA ASP A 32 -34.18 -21.04 -9.13
C ASP A 32 -33.57 -19.64 -8.87
N ALA A 33 -32.24 -19.48 -9.00
CA ALA A 33 -31.54 -18.23 -8.68
C ALA A 33 -31.74 -17.12 -9.73
N GLU A 34 -31.82 -17.47 -11.03
CA GLU A 34 -31.88 -16.49 -12.13
C GLU A 34 -33.11 -15.59 -12.05
N LYS A 35 -34.27 -16.15 -11.65
CA LYS A 35 -35.53 -15.41 -11.59
C LYS A 35 -35.52 -14.26 -10.57
N ALA A 36 -34.71 -14.36 -9.51
CA ALA A 36 -34.63 -13.33 -8.48
C ALA A 36 -33.89 -12.05 -8.94
N VAL A 37 -33.16 -12.11 -10.05
CA VAL A 37 -32.41 -10.97 -10.60
C VAL A 37 -33.30 -10.09 -11.50
N GLU A 38 -34.30 -10.69 -12.17
CA GLU A 38 -35.14 -9.98 -13.15
C GLU A 38 -36.15 -9.01 -12.48
N GLU A 39 -36.82 -9.43 -11.40
CA GLU A 39 -37.76 -8.56 -10.65
C GLU A 39 -37.08 -7.39 -9.90
N ALA A 40 -35.75 -7.39 -9.78
CA ALA A 40 -35.00 -6.29 -9.16
C ALA A 40 -34.74 -5.10 -10.10
N GLY A 41 -34.89 -5.27 -11.42
CA GLY A 41 -34.55 -4.26 -12.43
C GLY A 41 -35.58 -3.14 -12.60
N ASP A 42 -36.86 -3.43 -12.40
CA ASP A 42 -37.97 -2.53 -12.77
C ASP A 42 -38.20 -1.39 -11.76
N ALA A 43 -37.89 -1.63 -10.48
CA ALA A 43 -38.16 -0.70 -9.37
C ALA A 43 -37.28 0.56 -9.33
N ALA A 44 -36.26 0.68 -10.20
CA ALA A 44 -35.33 1.80 -10.21
C ALA A 44 -35.71 2.93 -11.19
N ALA A 45 -36.75 2.74 -12.03
CA ALA A 45 -37.06 3.65 -13.14
C ALA A 45 -38.00 4.83 -12.77
N GLU A 46 -38.76 4.74 -11.67
CA GLU A 46 -39.85 5.70 -11.35
C GLU A 46 -39.47 6.71 -10.24
N ALA A 47 -38.22 7.18 -10.22
CA ALA A 47 -37.71 8.12 -9.20
C ALA A 47 -37.00 9.38 -9.76
N ALA A 48 -37.14 9.66 -11.07
CA ALA A 48 -36.39 10.72 -11.77
C ALA A 48 -37.28 11.57 -12.70
N ALA A 49 -38.42 12.05 -12.22
CA ALA A 49 -39.43 12.72 -13.07
C ALA A 49 -40.28 13.84 -12.40
N GLU A 50 -39.71 14.62 -11.47
CA GLU A 50 -40.31 15.91 -11.02
C GLU A 50 -39.22 16.92 -10.62
N GLU A 51 -39.55 18.23 -10.56
CA GLU A 51 -38.65 19.40 -10.39
C GLU A 51 -37.89 19.91 -11.65
N THR A 52 -38.61 20.20 -12.74
CA THR A 52 -38.19 21.24 -13.70
C THR A 52 -39.35 22.17 -14.10
N GLY A 53 -39.34 23.39 -13.56
CA GLY A 53 -40.26 24.48 -13.87
C GLY A 53 -40.07 25.64 -12.88
N ASP A 54 -40.22 26.90 -13.22
CA ASP A 54 -40.46 27.50 -14.53
C ASP A 54 -39.79 28.90 -14.57
N ALA A 55 -39.57 29.48 -15.75
CA ALA A 55 -38.79 30.72 -15.86
C ALA A 55 -39.24 31.59 -17.04
N GLU A 56 -40.11 32.57 -16.79
CA GLU A 56 -40.23 33.71 -17.70
C GLU A 56 -40.63 35.06 -17.07
N THR A 57 -40.16 36.10 -17.76
CA THR A 57 -40.58 37.51 -17.87
C THR A 57 -41.15 38.31 -16.67
N GLY A 58 -40.45 39.40 -16.36
CA GLY A 58 -40.98 40.58 -15.67
C GLY A 58 -39.99 41.75 -15.76
N ALA A 59 -40.26 42.77 -16.58
CA ALA A 59 -39.34 43.89 -16.80
C ALA A 59 -40.09 45.23 -16.89
N GLU A 60 -39.69 46.22 -16.09
CA GLU A 60 -39.91 47.64 -16.44
C GLU A 60 -38.96 48.62 -15.73
N THR A 61 -38.62 49.69 -16.46
CA THR A 61 -38.26 51.07 -16.06
C THR A 61 -37.38 51.39 -14.82
N ALA A 62 -36.32 52.17 -15.07
CA ALA A 62 -35.69 53.08 -14.10
C ALA A 62 -36.40 54.45 -14.07
N PRO A 63 -36.08 55.33 -13.11
CA PRO A 63 -35.39 56.58 -13.50
C PRO A 63 -34.20 56.97 -12.60
N THR A 64 -33.63 58.16 -12.86
CA THR A 64 -32.34 58.70 -12.40
C THR A 64 -32.42 59.70 -11.23
N ASP A 65 -31.24 60.21 -10.84
CA ASP A 65 -30.91 61.54 -10.23
C ASP A 65 -30.35 61.48 -8.78
N ASP A 66 -29.26 62.17 -8.39
CA ASP A 66 -28.11 62.74 -9.15
C ASP A 66 -26.91 63.06 -8.19
N GLY A 67 -25.68 63.14 -8.72
CA GLY A 67 -24.49 63.77 -8.10
C GLY A 67 -23.76 63.01 -6.96
N ALA A 68 -22.56 63.45 -6.51
CA ALA A 68 -21.56 64.34 -7.13
C ALA A 68 -20.18 64.27 -6.41
N GLU A 69 -19.10 64.33 -7.21
CA GLU A 69 -17.74 64.84 -6.89
C GLU A 69 -16.84 64.12 -5.83
N ALA A 70 -15.57 64.57 -5.77
CA ALA A 70 -14.43 63.98 -5.05
C ALA A 70 -14.13 64.76 -3.73
N GLU A 71 -13.06 64.53 -2.94
CA GLU A 71 -11.63 64.68 -3.26
C GLU A 71 -10.70 63.89 -2.29
N SER A 72 -9.39 63.96 -2.55
CA SER A 72 -8.30 63.42 -1.73
C SER A 72 -8.04 64.18 -0.42
N GLY A 73 -7.48 63.50 0.59
CA GLY A 73 -6.89 64.12 1.78
C GLY A 73 -5.76 63.28 2.38
N GLU A 74 -4.59 63.90 2.60
CA GLU A 74 -3.38 63.29 3.14
C GLU A 74 -2.99 63.92 4.49
N SER A 75 -2.08 63.27 5.23
CA SER A 75 -1.30 63.77 6.38
C SER A 75 -1.99 63.82 7.76
N ALA A 76 -1.28 63.80 8.90
CA ALA A 76 0.01 63.20 9.31
C ALA A 76 0.22 63.43 10.84
N GLN A 77 1.28 62.85 11.42
CA GLN A 77 1.89 63.19 12.73
C GLN A 77 1.02 62.86 13.98
N GLU A 78 1.52 62.81 15.22
CA GLU A 78 2.73 62.23 15.88
C GLU A 78 2.30 62.01 17.37
N GLU A 79 2.99 61.39 18.32
CA GLU A 79 4.40 61.03 18.58
C GLU A 79 4.38 59.65 19.33
N ALA A 80 5.38 59.03 19.99
CA ALA A 80 6.75 59.34 20.43
C ALA A 80 7.61 58.04 20.52
N THR A 81 8.73 58.08 21.23
CA THR A 81 9.77 57.03 21.38
C THR A 81 9.91 56.49 22.81
N ASP A 82 10.55 55.32 22.99
CA ASP A 82 11.92 55.28 23.55
C ASP A 82 12.64 53.93 23.35
N THR A 83 13.95 53.97 23.11
CA THR A 83 14.89 52.83 23.14
C THR A 83 16.30 53.36 23.24
N PRO A 84 17.12 52.81 24.15
CA PRO A 84 18.48 52.46 23.76
C PRO A 84 18.90 51.06 24.23
N ALA A 85 19.68 50.39 23.38
CA ALA A 85 20.59 49.33 23.80
C ALA A 85 22.01 49.91 23.92
N ASP A 86 22.85 49.32 24.75
CA ASP A 86 24.29 49.57 24.79
C ASP A 86 25.04 48.24 25.04
N ALA A 87 26.31 48.16 24.64
CA ALA A 87 27.10 46.93 24.69
C ALA A 87 28.56 47.18 25.02
N ALA A 88 29.10 46.43 25.99
CA ALA A 88 30.51 46.43 26.34
C ALA A 88 30.99 45.03 26.77
N ALA A 89 32.26 44.72 26.50
CA ALA A 89 32.95 43.52 26.95
C ALA A 89 33.98 43.86 28.05
N GLY A 90 34.42 42.86 28.82
CA GLY A 90 35.49 43.03 29.80
C GLY A 90 35.84 41.74 30.56
N GLU A 91 37.11 41.36 30.56
CA GLU A 91 37.67 40.21 31.29
C GLU A 91 38.18 40.62 32.68
N THR A 92 38.26 39.67 33.63
CA THR A 92 39.37 39.53 34.61
C THR A 92 39.22 38.24 35.44
N ALA A 93 40.29 37.83 36.16
CA ALA A 93 40.42 36.51 36.80
C ALA A 93 41.02 36.56 38.23
N GLY A 94 41.01 35.40 38.92
CA GLY A 94 41.61 35.10 40.24
C GLY A 94 40.88 33.90 40.87
N GLU A 95 41.52 32.74 41.08
CA GLU A 95 42.34 32.35 42.26
C GLU A 95 41.52 32.20 43.57
N ASP A 96 41.71 31.18 44.42
CA ASP A 96 42.61 30.01 44.40
C ASP A 96 42.04 28.87 45.30
N THR A 97 42.32 27.59 44.98
CA THR A 97 42.85 26.55 45.90
C THR A 97 42.83 25.13 45.28
N ALA A 98 43.99 24.47 45.33
CA ALA A 98 44.13 22.99 45.31
C ALA A 98 44.66 22.53 46.71
N PRO A 99 44.90 21.23 47.02
CA PRO A 99 46.01 20.47 46.38
C PRO A 99 45.81 18.93 46.19
N GLU A 100 46.72 18.34 45.40
CA GLU A 100 47.28 16.96 45.38
C GLU A 100 46.33 15.73 45.36
N GLU A 101 46.42 14.76 44.43
CA GLU A 101 47.54 13.93 43.87
C GLU A 101 47.92 12.67 44.67
N GLY A 102 48.28 11.60 43.94
CA GLY A 102 48.44 10.24 44.49
C GLY A 102 48.92 9.15 43.50
N ALA A 103 49.97 9.43 42.72
CA ALA A 103 50.92 8.52 42.04
C ALA A 103 50.51 7.12 41.49
N THR A 104 50.80 6.92 40.20
CA THR A 104 51.04 5.66 39.44
C THR A 104 52.46 5.10 39.66
N PRO A 105 52.94 4.00 39.01
CA PRO A 105 52.31 2.84 38.32
C PRO A 105 52.90 1.46 38.78
N ALA A 106 52.59 0.34 38.10
CA ALA A 106 53.56 -0.47 37.31
C ALA A 106 53.27 -2.00 37.14
N GLU A 107 53.68 -2.50 35.96
CA GLU A 107 54.13 -3.87 35.59
C GLU A 107 53.12 -5.03 35.33
N GLU A 108 53.63 -6.00 34.55
CA GLU A 108 52.95 -7.07 33.80
C GLU A 108 53.29 -8.46 34.41
N PRO A 109 52.75 -9.60 33.94
CA PRO A 109 53.42 -10.29 32.82
C PRO A 109 52.57 -11.21 31.90
N ALA A 110 52.92 -11.21 30.61
CA ALA A 110 53.13 -12.37 29.71
C ALA A 110 52.04 -13.45 29.44
N GLU A 111 52.11 -14.00 28.23
CA GLU A 111 51.18 -14.96 27.61
C GLU A 111 51.52 -16.44 27.90
N THR A 112 50.58 -17.36 27.61
CA THR A 112 50.95 -18.71 27.15
C THR A 112 49.94 -19.29 26.14
N ASP A 113 50.48 -19.97 25.12
CA ASP A 113 49.79 -20.62 23.99
C ASP A 113 49.12 -21.97 24.38
N THR A 114 47.97 -22.29 23.77
CA THR A 114 47.64 -23.63 23.20
C THR A 114 46.28 -23.56 22.49
N GLY A 115 46.22 -23.92 21.20
CA GLY A 115 44.95 -24.01 20.44
C GLY A 115 44.25 -25.37 20.52
N GLU A 116 42.91 -25.36 20.43
CA GLU A 116 42.04 -26.51 20.13
C GLU A 116 41.09 -26.09 18.99
N ALA A 117 40.60 -27.03 18.17
CA ALA A 117 39.94 -26.74 16.90
C ALA A 117 38.54 -27.36 16.76
N ALA A 118 37.79 -26.79 15.80
CA ALA A 118 36.49 -27.24 15.24
C ALA A 118 35.23 -26.96 16.08
N PRO A 119 34.03 -26.94 15.44
CA PRO A 119 33.77 -26.92 13.99
C PRO A 119 33.23 -25.56 13.49
N ALA A 120 33.04 -25.44 12.18
CA ALA A 120 32.22 -24.36 11.63
C ALA A 120 30.75 -24.56 11.96
N THR A 121 30.04 -23.46 12.23
CA THR A 121 28.58 -23.37 12.16
C THR A 121 28.28 -22.40 11.02
N GLU A 122 27.49 -22.83 10.04
CA GLU A 122 26.96 -21.92 9.02
C GLU A 122 25.89 -21.04 9.69
N GLU A 123 26.25 -19.79 9.98
CA GLU A 123 25.28 -18.76 10.32
C GLU A 123 24.49 -18.42 9.04
N ALA A 124 23.28 -18.98 8.94
CA ALA A 124 22.40 -18.76 7.81
C ALA A 124 21.88 -17.32 7.85
N GLU A 125 22.60 -16.40 7.19
CA GLU A 125 22.18 -15.01 7.05
C GLU A 125 20.77 -14.93 6.42
N PRO A 126 19.89 -14.04 6.91
CA PRO A 126 18.57 -13.88 6.32
C PRO A 126 18.72 -13.35 4.89
N THR A 127 18.17 -14.08 3.92
CA THR A 127 18.16 -13.68 2.52
C THR A 127 17.27 -12.46 2.32
N ALA A 128 17.84 -11.28 2.52
CA ALA A 128 17.29 -10.03 2.01
C ALA A 128 17.36 -10.08 0.48
N ASP A 129 16.20 -10.19 -0.17
CA ASP A 129 16.08 -10.15 -1.64
C ASP A 129 16.26 -8.68 -2.11
N ALA A 130 17.49 -8.20 -1.97
CA ALA A 130 17.94 -6.91 -2.48
C ALA A 130 18.47 -7.13 -3.90
N ALA A 131 17.85 -6.46 -4.87
CA ALA A 131 18.05 -6.72 -6.30
C ALA A 131 19.53 -6.79 -6.72
N ALA A 132 19.99 -8.02 -7.00
CA ALA A 132 21.17 -8.26 -7.80
C ALA A 132 20.78 -8.18 -9.28
N GLU A 133 21.51 -7.39 -10.07
CA GLU A 133 21.43 -7.34 -11.54
C GLU A 133 22.05 -8.62 -12.17
N GLU A 134 21.54 -9.78 -11.78
CA GLU A 134 21.79 -11.06 -12.43
C GLU A 134 21.36 -10.94 -13.89
N SER A 135 22.34 -10.93 -14.81
CA SER A 135 22.13 -10.64 -16.23
C SER A 135 21.53 -11.82 -17.02
N GLY A 136 20.36 -12.31 -16.58
CA GLY A 136 19.57 -13.36 -17.19
C GLY A 136 18.10 -12.95 -17.37
N GLU A 137 17.39 -13.63 -18.26
CA GLU A 137 15.96 -13.38 -18.47
C GLU A 137 15.13 -13.72 -17.22
N PRO A 138 14.06 -12.94 -16.93
CA PRO A 138 13.24 -13.15 -15.74
C PRO A 138 12.54 -14.50 -15.78
N LYS A 139 12.54 -15.18 -14.63
CA LYS A 139 11.99 -16.53 -14.46
C LYS A 139 10.47 -16.44 -14.35
N VAL A 140 9.74 -17.43 -14.88
CA VAL A 140 8.28 -17.54 -14.70
C VAL A 140 7.91 -17.43 -13.22
N GLY A 141 6.94 -16.57 -12.90
CA GLY A 141 6.51 -16.25 -11.54
C GLY A 141 7.33 -15.18 -10.81
N SER A 142 8.46 -14.72 -11.36
CA SER A 142 9.25 -13.61 -10.80
C SER A 142 8.81 -12.24 -11.34
N TYR A 143 8.92 -11.21 -10.50
CA TYR A 143 8.79 -9.81 -10.93
C TYR A 143 10.05 -9.34 -11.67
N TYR A 144 9.87 -8.45 -12.64
CA TYR A 144 10.94 -7.67 -13.26
C TYR A 144 10.49 -6.23 -13.49
N ALA A 145 11.42 -5.28 -13.48
CA ALA A 145 11.15 -3.89 -13.84
C ALA A 145 11.02 -3.77 -15.37
N LYS A 146 9.91 -3.21 -15.85
CA LYS A 146 9.66 -2.96 -17.28
C LYS A 146 10.04 -1.54 -17.69
N SER A 147 9.70 -0.57 -16.85
CA SER A 147 10.00 0.85 -17.04
C SER A 147 9.94 1.61 -15.71
N THR A 148 10.65 2.73 -15.62
CA THR A 148 10.72 3.58 -14.42
C THR A 148 10.47 5.03 -14.81
N HIS A 149 9.61 5.69 -14.04
CA HIS A 149 9.12 7.05 -14.23
C HIS A 149 9.34 7.82 -12.92
N GLN A 150 10.53 8.41 -12.78
CA GLN A 150 10.99 9.02 -11.54
C GLN A 150 10.89 8.03 -10.36
N ASP A 151 10.03 8.29 -9.38
CA ASP A 151 9.90 7.49 -8.15
C ASP A 151 8.94 6.30 -8.29
N TRP A 152 8.43 6.05 -9.50
CA TRP A 152 7.50 4.97 -9.81
C TRP A 152 8.12 3.96 -10.77
N THR A 153 7.89 2.67 -10.53
CA THR A 153 8.32 1.60 -11.44
C THR A 153 7.12 0.76 -11.86
N ILE A 154 6.98 0.54 -13.17
CA ILE A 154 6.09 -0.50 -13.68
C ILE A 154 6.85 -1.82 -13.57
N ARG A 155 6.44 -2.67 -12.63
CA ARG A 155 6.95 -4.04 -12.47
C ARG A 155 5.93 -5.03 -13.03
N CYS A 156 6.41 -6.08 -13.70
CA CYS A 156 5.53 -7.11 -14.28
C CYS A 156 5.97 -8.49 -13.80
N ILE A 157 5.02 -9.40 -13.63
CA ILE A 157 5.32 -10.82 -13.34
C ILE A 157 5.52 -11.53 -14.66
N LYS A 158 6.61 -12.29 -14.81
CA LYS A 158 6.78 -13.16 -15.98
C LYS A 158 5.75 -14.29 -15.94
N ALA A 159 4.75 -14.24 -16.80
CA ALA A 159 3.81 -15.33 -17.04
C ALA A 159 4.50 -16.50 -17.76
N ASP A 160 3.94 -17.71 -17.64
CA ASP A 160 4.38 -18.89 -18.39
C ASP A 160 4.00 -18.80 -19.87
N GLN A 161 2.81 -18.29 -20.17
CA GLN A 161 2.24 -18.06 -21.49
C GLN A 161 1.52 -16.70 -21.54
N GLY A 162 1.24 -16.18 -22.74
CA GLY A 162 0.47 -14.94 -22.93
C GLY A 162 1.24 -13.66 -22.58
N THR A 163 0.51 -12.63 -22.14
CA THR A 163 1.06 -11.31 -21.80
C THR A 163 1.38 -11.20 -20.31
N ASP A 164 2.59 -10.75 -20.00
CA ASP A 164 3.07 -10.54 -18.63
C ASP A 164 2.24 -9.45 -17.90
N PRO A 165 1.51 -9.78 -16.81
CA PRO A 165 0.71 -8.79 -16.09
C PRO A 165 1.60 -7.82 -15.32
N CYS A 166 1.27 -6.52 -15.42
CA CYS A 166 2.05 -5.42 -14.87
C CYS A 166 1.29 -4.66 -13.77
N GLU A 167 2.03 -4.05 -12.84
CA GLU A 167 1.51 -3.20 -11.77
C GLU A 167 2.39 -1.96 -11.48
N LEU A 168 1.68 -0.93 -11.02
CA LEU A 168 2.08 0.37 -10.50
C LEU A 168 2.84 0.37 -9.17
N TYR A 169 4.16 0.19 -9.11
CA TYR A 169 4.89 0.04 -7.83
C TYR A 169 5.67 1.29 -7.36
N GLN A 170 5.57 1.59 -6.06
CA GLN A 170 6.50 2.44 -5.30
C GLN A 170 6.76 1.87 -3.89
N LEU A 171 8.01 1.97 -3.44
CA LEU A 171 8.46 1.60 -2.09
C LEU A 171 8.60 2.86 -1.22
N LEU A 172 7.83 2.94 -0.13
CA LEU A 172 7.82 4.06 0.80
C LEU A 172 8.88 3.86 1.89
N LYS A 173 9.52 4.96 2.26
CA LYS A 173 10.59 5.00 3.27
C LYS A 173 10.26 5.94 4.41
N ASP A 174 10.84 5.69 5.58
CA ASP A 174 10.83 6.63 6.70
C ASP A 174 11.90 7.73 6.53
N GLY A 175 11.94 8.66 7.50
CA GLY A 175 12.92 9.75 7.54
C GLY A 175 14.36 9.32 7.84
N GLU A 176 14.60 8.05 8.17
CA GLU A 176 15.93 7.46 8.35
C GLU A 176 16.38 6.69 7.08
N GLY A 177 15.47 6.50 6.11
CA GLY A 177 15.70 5.84 4.83
C GLY A 177 15.39 4.34 4.81
N ASN A 178 14.84 3.79 5.89
CA ASN A 178 14.42 2.38 5.95
C ASN A 178 13.18 2.18 5.09
N SER A 179 13.05 1.02 4.45
CA SER A 179 11.83 0.65 3.72
C SER A 179 10.75 0.21 4.70
N VAL A 180 9.57 0.85 4.68
CA VAL A 180 8.50 0.61 5.67
C VAL A 180 7.24 0.03 5.05
N ALA A 181 6.83 0.52 3.89
CA ALA A 181 5.59 0.08 3.22
C ALA A 181 5.78 0.08 1.70
N GLU A 182 4.98 -0.69 0.97
CA GLU A 182 4.85 -0.58 -0.48
C GLU A 182 3.42 -0.29 -0.91
N MET A 183 3.26 0.41 -2.03
CA MET A 183 1.99 0.48 -2.76
C MET A 183 2.15 -0.09 -4.17
N THR A 184 1.18 -0.92 -4.56
CA THR A 184 0.96 -1.35 -5.94
C THR A 184 -0.38 -0.83 -6.45
N LEU A 185 -0.47 -0.49 -7.73
CA LEU A 185 -1.72 -0.08 -8.39
C LEU A 185 -1.95 -0.82 -9.71
N ILE A 186 -3.22 -1.06 -10.03
CA ILE A 186 -3.67 -1.53 -11.34
C ILE A 186 -4.81 -0.65 -11.86
N PRO A 187 -4.86 -0.35 -13.17
CA PRO A 187 -6.00 0.33 -13.78
C PRO A 187 -7.22 -0.60 -13.78
N LEU A 188 -8.38 -0.04 -13.46
CA LEU A 188 -9.68 -0.72 -13.47
C LEU A 188 -10.61 -0.03 -14.46
N SER A 189 -11.64 -0.75 -14.90
CA SER A 189 -12.60 -0.25 -15.90
C SER A 189 -14.00 -0.83 -15.73
N ASN A 190 -14.37 -1.15 -14.50
CA ASN A 190 -15.61 -1.81 -14.14
C ASN A 190 -16.37 -0.94 -13.13
N GLY A 191 -17.31 -0.13 -13.64
CA GLY A 191 -18.00 0.89 -12.87
C GLY A 191 -17.14 2.13 -12.60
N ASP A 192 -17.42 2.83 -11.50
CA ASP A 192 -16.86 4.16 -11.20
C ASP A 192 -15.41 4.15 -10.68
N VAL A 193 -14.86 2.97 -10.37
CA VAL A 193 -13.49 2.79 -9.87
C VAL A 193 -12.52 2.66 -11.05
N ALA A 194 -11.66 3.65 -11.22
CA ALA A 194 -10.69 3.76 -12.32
C ALA A 194 -9.32 3.14 -12.00
N ALA A 195 -9.00 2.95 -10.72
CA ALA A 195 -7.81 2.22 -10.29
C ALA A 195 -8.07 1.46 -8.98
N GLY A 196 -7.51 0.26 -8.89
CA GLY A 196 -7.40 -0.49 -7.65
C GLY A 196 -5.96 -0.40 -7.15
N ALA A 197 -5.77 -0.24 -5.85
CA ALA A 197 -4.46 -0.20 -5.23
C ALA A 197 -4.38 -1.12 -4.01
N THR A 198 -3.22 -1.72 -3.81
CA THR A 198 -2.89 -2.53 -2.64
C THR A 198 -1.75 -1.83 -1.90
N MET A 199 -1.92 -1.60 -0.61
CA MET A 199 -0.85 -1.09 0.25
C MET A 199 -0.49 -2.14 1.29
N VAL A 200 0.79 -2.48 1.37
CA VAL A 200 1.34 -3.41 2.35
C VAL A 200 2.17 -2.60 3.33
N VAL A 201 1.80 -2.66 4.61
CA VAL A 201 2.47 -1.99 5.72
C VAL A 201 3.01 -3.02 6.72
N PRO A 202 3.85 -2.64 7.70
CA PRO A 202 4.42 -3.60 8.65
C PRO A 202 3.37 -4.39 9.43
N LEU A 203 3.78 -5.57 9.89
CA LEU A 203 3.09 -6.25 10.99
C LEU A 203 3.09 -5.38 12.25
N GLU A 204 2.23 -5.73 13.21
CA GLU A 204 2.01 -4.93 14.43
C GLU A 204 1.47 -3.51 14.15
N THR A 205 0.68 -3.32 13.08
CA THR A 205 -0.12 -2.11 12.83
C THR A 205 -1.52 -2.21 13.48
N ASP A 206 -2.11 -1.10 13.95
CA ASP A 206 -3.48 -1.04 14.50
C ASP A 206 -4.54 -1.27 13.41
N LEU A 207 -5.01 -2.51 13.33
CA LEU A 207 -6.02 -2.95 12.36
C LEU A 207 -7.40 -2.30 12.56
N THR A 208 -7.68 -1.79 13.76
CA THR A 208 -8.99 -1.16 14.08
C THR A 208 -9.07 0.28 13.60
N ARG A 209 -7.90 0.94 13.46
CA ARG A 209 -7.77 2.33 13.02
C ARG A 209 -7.63 2.45 11.51
N GLY A 210 -7.06 1.44 10.85
CA GLY A 210 -6.74 1.49 9.43
C GLY A 210 -5.53 2.36 9.13
N LEU A 211 -5.37 2.74 7.87
CA LEU A 211 -4.47 3.81 7.43
C LEU A 211 -5.28 4.97 6.86
N SER A 212 -4.69 6.16 6.73
CA SER A 212 -5.28 7.24 5.93
C SER A 212 -4.32 7.79 4.87
N LEU A 213 -4.87 8.24 3.74
CA LEU A 213 -4.15 8.87 2.63
C LEU A 213 -4.70 10.28 2.40
N SER A 214 -3.83 11.28 2.40
CA SER A 214 -4.11 12.65 1.96
C SER A 214 -3.19 13.01 0.79
N VAL A 215 -3.68 13.76 -0.21
CA VAL A 215 -2.87 14.28 -1.33
C VAL A 215 -2.61 15.77 -1.10
N ASP A 216 -1.33 16.16 -1.08
CA ASP A 216 -0.85 17.54 -0.82
C ASP A 216 -1.48 18.26 0.39
N GLY A 217 -1.89 17.52 1.43
CA GLY A 217 -2.55 18.06 2.62
C GLY A 217 -4.05 18.37 2.44
N GLY A 218 -4.67 17.84 1.39
CA GLY A 218 -6.13 17.82 1.21
C GLY A 218 -6.84 16.86 2.18
N GLU A 219 -8.14 16.63 1.94
CA GLU A 219 -8.96 15.76 2.80
C GLU A 219 -8.39 14.33 2.89
N ALA A 220 -8.13 13.89 4.13
CA ALA A 220 -7.58 12.57 4.41
C ALA A 220 -8.68 11.50 4.34
N ARG A 221 -8.47 10.47 3.52
CA ARG A 221 -9.39 9.33 3.35
C ARG A 221 -8.87 8.13 4.16
N GLY A 222 -9.70 7.57 5.02
CA GLY A 222 -9.38 6.34 5.76
C GLY A 222 -9.66 5.07 4.95
N TYR A 223 -8.77 4.08 5.05
CA TYR A 223 -8.92 2.77 4.40
C TYR A 223 -8.65 1.65 5.43
N PRO A 224 -9.57 0.68 5.61
CA PRO A 224 -9.38 -0.42 6.54
C PRO A 224 -8.36 -1.43 6.01
N PHE A 225 -7.71 -2.15 6.93
CA PHE A 225 -6.94 -3.34 6.57
C PHE A 225 -7.89 -4.50 6.28
N SER A 226 -7.63 -5.22 5.18
CA SER A 226 -8.41 -6.39 4.77
C SER A 226 -7.98 -7.66 5.51
N PHE A 227 -6.67 -7.83 5.72
CA PHE A 227 -6.04 -8.97 6.40
C PHE A 227 -4.56 -8.63 6.67
N CYS A 228 -3.84 -9.51 7.38
CA CYS A 228 -2.38 -9.52 7.40
C CYS A 228 -1.85 -10.90 7.00
N ALA A 229 -0.66 -10.93 6.42
CA ALA A 229 0.08 -12.11 6.00
C ALA A 229 1.57 -11.92 6.37
N PRO A 230 2.46 -12.92 6.20
CA PRO A 230 3.88 -12.77 6.58
C PRO A 230 4.62 -11.59 5.92
N VAL A 231 4.14 -11.09 4.78
CA VAL A 231 4.67 -9.91 4.07
C VAL A 231 4.25 -8.57 4.72
N GLY A 232 3.22 -8.55 5.56
CA GLY A 232 2.68 -7.35 6.17
C GLY A 232 1.15 -7.32 6.30
N CYS A 233 0.63 -6.20 6.75
CA CYS A 233 -0.81 -5.93 6.81
C CYS A 233 -1.27 -5.20 5.55
N VAL A 234 -2.37 -5.66 4.98
CA VAL A 234 -2.78 -5.33 3.60
C VAL A 234 -4.05 -4.50 3.60
N SER A 235 -3.96 -3.26 3.12
CA SER A 235 -5.11 -2.42 2.79
C SER A 235 -5.39 -2.48 1.29
N ARG A 236 -6.68 -2.40 0.91
CA ARG A 236 -7.12 -2.32 -0.48
C ARG A 236 -7.92 -1.05 -0.68
N MET A 237 -7.56 -0.30 -1.72
CA MET A 237 -8.08 1.03 -2.00
C MET A 237 -8.66 1.06 -3.41
N GLY A 238 -9.84 1.64 -3.56
CA GLY A 238 -10.40 1.97 -4.87
C GLY A 238 -10.33 3.48 -5.08
N PHE A 239 -9.83 3.90 -6.24
CA PHE A 239 -9.82 5.30 -6.65
C PHE A 239 -10.85 5.55 -7.74
N THR A 240 -11.78 6.47 -7.49
CA THR A 240 -12.69 6.97 -8.54
C THR A 240 -11.93 7.79 -9.58
N ASN A 241 -12.54 8.04 -10.73
CA ASN A 241 -11.98 8.93 -11.76
C ASN A 241 -11.58 10.32 -11.22
N SER A 242 -12.30 10.85 -10.23
CA SER A 242 -11.99 12.14 -9.58
C SER A 242 -10.75 12.04 -8.67
N GLU A 243 -10.65 10.98 -7.86
CA GLU A 243 -9.53 10.75 -6.95
C GLU A 243 -8.23 10.42 -7.70
N LEU A 244 -8.32 9.61 -8.76
CA LEU A 244 -7.21 9.35 -9.68
C LEU A 244 -6.75 10.64 -10.37
N SER A 245 -7.68 11.54 -10.72
CA SER A 245 -7.38 12.88 -11.21
C SER A 245 -6.82 13.82 -10.12
N GLY A 246 -6.96 13.48 -8.83
CA GLY A 246 -6.20 14.07 -7.73
C GLY A 246 -4.75 13.60 -7.75
N LEU A 247 -4.54 12.28 -7.70
CA LEU A 247 -3.20 11.67 -7.76
C LEU A 247 -2.39 12.12 -8.99
N LYS A 248 -3.01 12.23 -10.17
CA LYS A 248 -2.37 12.70 -11.41
C LYS A 248 -2.01 14.19 -11.44
N ARG A 249 -2.48 14.99 -10.48
CA ARG A 249 -2.17 16.43 -10.36
C ARG A 249 -1.36 16.78 -9.12
N GLY A 250 -1.28 15.89 -8.13
CA GLY A 250 -0.61 16.14 -6.86
C GLY A 250 0.91 16.08 -6.95
N GLY A 251 1.58 16.70 -5.99
CA GLY A 251 3.03 16.58 -5.79
C GLY A 251 3.38 15.33 -4.98
N LYS A 252 2.63 15.07 -3.91
CA LYS A 252 2.79 13.90 -3.04
C LYS A 252 1.50 13.48 -2.33
N ALA A 253 1.50 12.28 -1.77
CA ALA A 253 0.55 11.88 -0.76
C ALA A 253 1.24 11.55 0.57
N SER A 254 0.55 11.81 1.68
CA SER A 254 0.94 11.40 3.02
C SER A 254 0.11 10.18 3.43
N ILE A 255 0.79 9.14 3.91
CA ILE A 255 0.19 7.90 4.43
C ILE A 255 0.38 7.88 5.94
N SER A 256 -0.72 7.98 6.68
CA SER A 256 -0.73 7.95 8.14
C SER A 256 -1.15 6.56 8.62
N LEU A 257 -0.35 5.93 9.48
CA LEU A 257 -0.65 4.65 10.12
C LEU A 257 -0.22 4.65 11.60
N LEU A 258 -0.88 3.85 12.44
CA LEU A 258 -0.55 3.74 13.87
C LEU A 258 -0.04 2.32 14.20
N PRO A 259 1.16 2.16 14.79
CA PRO A 259 1.59 0.88 15.34
C PRO A 259 0.71 0.43 16.51
N PHE A 260 0.54 -0.88 16.68
CA PHE A 260 -0.33 -1.46 17.70
C PHE A 260 0.15 -1.12 19.11
N GLY A 261 -0.73 -0.49 19.91
CA GLY A 261 -0.39 -0.02 21.26
C GLY A 261 0.46 1.26 21.30
N ALA A 262 0.75 1.88 20.15
CA ALA A 262 1.36 3.20 20.11
C ALA A 262 0.39 4.31 20.54
N ASP A 263 0.95 5.51 20.73
CA ASP A 263 0.22 6.70 21.15
C ASP A 263 -0.74 7.19 20.05
N PRO A 264 -2.08 7.22 20.27
CA PRO A 264 -3.06 7.64 19.28
C PRO A 264 -2.89 9.05 18.71
N GLU A 265 -2.11 9.92 19.35
CA GLU A 265 -1.80 11.29 18.91
C GLU A 265 -0.49 11.37 18.11
N ARG A 266 0.26 10.26 17.97
CA ARG A 266 1.55 10.18 17.25
C ARG A 266 1.58 9.00 16.26
N PRO A 267 0.85 9.08 15.14
CA PRO A 267 0.99 8.14 14.04
C PRO A 267 2.37 8.22 13.36
N VAL A 268 2.71 7.20 12.58
CA VAL A 268 3.81 7.22 11.62
C VAL A 268 3.27 7.81 10.31
N GLU A 269 3.90 8.87 9.83
CA GLU A 269 3.64 9.46 8.52
C GLU A 269 4.70 8.98 7.52
N LEU A 270 4.27 8.38 6.42
CA LEU A 270 5.13 8.00 5.28
C LEU A 270 4.81 8.88 4.08
N GLU A 271 5.83 9.30 3.34
CA GLU A 271 5.66 10.07 2.11
C GLU A 271 5.61 9.15 0.89
N LEU A 272 4.56 9.31 0.09
CA LEU A 272 4.42 8.74 -1.25
C LEU A 272 4.67 9.86 -2.27
N SER A 273 5.71 9.72 -3.09
CA SER A 273 5.97 10.68 -4.17
C SER A 273 4.98 10.46 -5.32
N LEU A 274 4.34 11.52 -5.80
CA LEU A 274 3.54 11.48 -7.04
C LEU A 274 4.36 11.95 -8.27
N ALA A 275 5.65 12.26 -8.10
CA ALA A 275 6.53 12.61 -9.20
C ALA A 275 6.65 11.43 -10.18
N GLY A 276 6.22 11.62 -11.43
CA GLY A 276 6.17 10.58 -12.46
C GLY A 276 4.88 9.75 -12.51
N PHE A 277 4.02 9.80 -11.48
CA PHE A 277 2.82 8.97 -11.35
C PHE A 277 1.93 8.98 -12.61
N THR A 278 1.67 10.16 -13.18
CA THR A 278 0.79 10.31 -14.36
C THR A 278 1.31 9.57 -15.58
N ALA A 279 2.59 9.77 -15.94
CA ALA A 279 3.19 9.11 -17.11
C ALA A 279 3.24 7.59 -16.94
N ALA A 280 3.55 7.16 -15.72
CA ALA A 280 3.66 5.76 -15.35
C ALA A 280 2.30 5.05 -15.32
N PHE A 281 1.25 5.71 -14.80
CA PHE A 281 -0.12 5.20 -14.82
C PHE A 281 -0.70 5.18 -16.24
N ASP A 282 -0.38 6.17 -17.08
CA ASP A 282 -0.83 6.21 -18.47
C ASP A 282 -0.17 5.11 -19.32
N GLU A 283 1.12 4.83 -19.13
CA GLU A 283 1.78 3.66 -19.74
C GLU A 283 1.17 2.35 -19.23
N LEU A 284 0.99 2.18 -17.91
CA LEU A 284 0.35 0.97 -17.36
C LEU A 284 -1.09 0.78 -17.89
N SER A 285 -1.83 1.87 -18.09
CA SER A 285 -3.19 1.82 -18.65
C SER A 285 -3.20 1.28 -20.08
N ALA A 286 -2.22 1.66 -20.91
CA ALA A 286 -2.05 1.09 -22.25
C ALA A 286 -1.69 -0.41 -22.18
N LEU A 287 -0.71 -0.78 -21.35
CA LEU A 287 -0.26 -2.17 -21.18
C LEU A 287 -1.38 -3.10 -20.68
N ALA A 288 -2.21 -2.62 -19.74
CA ALA A 288 -3.33 -3.38 -19.23
C ALA A 288 -4.47 -3.53 -20.27
N ALA A 289 -4.67 -2.54 -21.15
CA ALA A 289 -5.61 -2.66 -22.26
C ALA A 289 -5.11 -3.65 -23.32
N GLU A 290 -3.82 -3.64 -23.66
CA GLU A 290 -3.18 -4.62 -24.55
C GLU A 290 -3.27 -6.04 -23.99
N ALA A 291 -2.92 -6.23 -22.72
CA ALA A 291 -2.98 -7.53 -22.04
C ALA A 291 -4.41 -8.09 -22.00
N ARG A 292 -5.41 -7.24 -21.76
CA ARG A 292 -6.82 -7.65 -21.76
C ARG A 292 -7.32 -8.02 -23.15
N ALA A 293 -7.01 -7.21 -24.17
CA ALA A 293 -7.40 -7.52 -25.55
C ALA A 293 -6.80 -8.86 -26.03
N ALA A 294 -5.58 -9.20 -25.59
CA ALA A 294 -4.98 -10.50 -25.83
C ALA A 294 -5.73 -11.64 -25.11
N ALA A 295 -6.09 -11.46 -23.82
CA ALA A 295 -6.86 -12.45 -23.06
C ALA A 295 -8.28 -12.66 -23.62
N GLU A 296 -8.95 -11.59 -24.06
CA GLU A 296 -10.27 -11.64 -24.70
C GLU A 296 -10.22 -12.39 -26.04
N ALA A 297 -9.16 -12.20 -26.84
CA ALA A 297 -8.94 -12.96 -28.07
C ALA A 297 -8.68 -14.46 -27.79
N GLN A 298 -7.85 -14.77 -26.79
CA GLN A 298 -7.56 -16.17 -26.39
C GLN A 298 -8.81 -16.88 -25.86
N ALA A 299 -9.70 -16.18 -25.16
CA ALA A 299 -11.00 -16.72 -24.73
C ALA A 299 -11.92 -17.04 -25.93
N GLN A 300 -11.87 -16.24 -27.00
CA GLN A 300 -12.65 -16.48 -28.23
C GLN A 300 -12.09 -17.67 -29.03
N GLU A 301 -10.75 -17.77 -29.16
CA GLU A 301 -10.10 -18.89 -29.85
C GLU A 301 -10.31 -20.24 -29.14
N SER A 302 -10.30 -20.24 -27.80
CA SER A 302 -10.55 -21.46 -27.01
C SER A 302 -12.04 -21.84 -26.97
N GLY A 303 -12.96 -20.89 -26.80
CA GLY A 303 -14.40 -21.16 -26.83
C GLY A 303 -14.89 -21.73 -28.16
N ALA A 304 -14.30 -21.30 -29.28
CA ALA A 304 -14.62 -21.83 -30.61
C ALA A 304 -14.25 -23.32 -30.80
N ALA A 305 -13.29 -23.85 -30.03
CA ALA A 305 -12.87 -25.25 -30.11
C ALA A 305 -13.80 -26.23 -29.39
N GLU A 306 -14.66 -25.75 -28.48
CA GLU A 306 -15.55 -26.60 -27.68
C GLU A 306 -16.92 -26.83 -28.36
N GLU A 307 -17.35 -25.92 -29.26
CA GLU A 307 -18.63 -26.04 -30.00
C GLU A 307 -18.55 -26.98 -31.23
N GLU A 308 -17.35 -27.30 -31.74
CA GLU A 308 -17.17 -28.24 -32.87
C GLU A 308 -17.17 -29.74 -32.46
N ALA A 309 -17.35 -30.07 -31.18
CA ALA A 309 -17.41 -31.46 -30.72
C ALA A 309 -18.75 -32.15 -31.12
N PRO A 310 -18.76 -33.14 -32.04
CA PRO A 310 -20.01 -33.77 -32.46
C PRO A 310 -20.54 -34.73 -31.38
N ALA A 311 -21.85 -34.66 -31.11
CA ALA A 311 -22.52 -35.63 -30.25
C ALA A 311 -22.69 -36.99 -30.94
N GLU A 312 -22.26 -38.07 -30.27
CA GLU A 312 -22.55 -39.48 -30.60
C GLU A 312 -23.61 -40.08 -29.65
#